data_AF-A0A5J4G040-F1
#
_entry.id   AF-A0A5J4G040-F1
#
_cell.length_a   1.000
_cell.length_b   1.000
_cell.length_c   1.000
_cell.angle_alpha   90.00
_cell.angle_beta   90.00
_cell.angle_gamma   90.00
#
_symmetry.space_group_name_H-M   'P 1'
#
loop_
_entity.id
_entity.type
_entity.pdbx_description
1 polymer ?
#
loop_
_entity_poly.entity_id
_entity_poly.type
_entity_poly.pdbx_seq_one_letter_code
_entity_poly.pdbx_strand_id
1 'polypeptide(L)'
;MLIPGRHGNSGDYRYGFNGKETDNEVKGEGNSIDYGMRMYDPRVSRFLSIDPLAKTFPWYTPYQYAGNKPIFAIDLDGLEEVSFMDNLNRVLSGKPNIQKQSEWMVQDRRKNVHTPESSFWQASIYNTLTNGSALYKDIAERNAFYAFSQQYIDWSTVATESKWFGAAELVTNWNAVGGADLPDGGMATSSATDDFLRGGNEFLFSHNMDNFNGIMSNSLSKTFTDANGESISLAGLSGKELDYALVQFEQTKVQDYIKSYSINNPNADMEAIITNVNESFGKSIISSIFAPAELKLVINENFTDKNGEINFDFSKYNDRVKLGQKLIDKAYEPKE
;
A
#
# COMPACT_ATOMS: atom_id res chain seq x y z
N MET A 1 -8.19 -37.34 11.55
CA MET A 1 -8.43 -38.61 12.26
C MET A 1 -7.14 -39.39 12.25
N LEU A 2 -6.55 -39.63 13.41
CA LEU A 2 -5.28 -40.35 13.52
C LEU A 2 -5.54 -41.86 13.57
N ILE A 3 -4.66 -42.66 12.97
CA ILE A 3 -4.78 -44.12 12.98
C ILE A 3 -4.25 -44.65 14.33
N PRO A 4 -5.06 -45.38 15.12
CA PRO A 4 -4.63 -45.89 16.42
C PRO A 4 -3.31 -46.67 16.33
N GLY A 5 -2.32 -46.30 17.15
CA GLY A 5 -1.02 -46.96 17.21
C GLY A 5 -0.10 -46.71 16.00
N ARG A 6 -0.48 -45.82 15.08
CA ARG A 6 0.34 -45.40 13.93
C ARG A 6 0.39 -43.87 13.79
N HIS A 7 0.48 -43.17 14.91
CA HIS A 7 0.77 -41.75 14.96
C HIS A 7 1.82 -41.49 16.05
N GLY A 8 2.67 -40.51 15.82
CA GLY A 8 3.66 -40.05 16.79
C GLY A 8 3.86 -38.57 16.57
N ASN A 9 3.71 -37.78 17.63
CA ASN A 9 3.91 -36.35 17.62
C ASN A 9 5.16 -36.06 18.47
N SER A 10 6.17 -35.39 17.91
CA SER A 10 7.23 -34.82 18.76
C SER A 10 6.67 -33.53 19.34
N GLY A 11 6.90 -33.25 20.64
CA GLY A 11 6.34 -32.04 21.28
C GLY A 11 6.68 -30.73 20.56
N ASP A 12 7.73 -30.73 19.74
CA ASP A 12 8.19 -29.57 18.95
C ASP A 12 7.64 -29.52 17.51
N TYR A 13 7.12 -30.63 16.95
CA TYR A 13 6.68 -30.66 15.55
C TYR A 13 5.17 -30.47 15.43
N ARG A 14 4.76 -29.26 15.07
CA ARG A 14 3.34 -28.86 15.05
C ARG A 14 2.65 -29.04 13.68
N TYR A 15 3.33 -29.51 12.65
CA TYR A 15 2.79 -29.60 11.30
C TYR A 15 2.26 -30.99 10.97
N GLY A 16 1.19 -31.07 10.17
CA GLY A 16 0.53 -32.34 9.85
C GLY A 16 0.01 -32.41 8.42
N PHE A 17 -1.29 -32.69 8.27
CA PHE A 17 -1.95 -32.86 6.97
C PHE A 17 -1.77 -31.61 6.08
N ASN A 18 -1.36 -31.84 4.82
CA ASN A 18 -1.04 -30.79 3.83
C ASN A 18 -0.01 -29.74 4.31
N GLY A 19 0.87 -30.11 5.26
CA GLY A 19 1.89 -29.20 5.78
C GLY A 19 1.33 -28.06 6.62
N LYS A 20 0.07 -28.16 7.05
CA LYS A 20 -0.60 -27.16 7.89
C LYS A 20 -0.37 -27.45 9.37
N GLU A 21 -0.40 -26.38 10.17
CA GLU A 21 -0.22 -26.49 11.62
C GLU A 21 -1.42 -27.20 12.24
N THR A 22 -1.15 -28.16 13.12
CA THR A 22 -2.17 -28.89 13.86
C THR A 22 -2.27 -28.30 15.25
N ASP A 23 -3.46 -27.82 15.59
CA ASP A 23 -3.79 -27.32 16.92
C ASP A 23 -4.48 -28.43 17.72
N ASN A 24 -3.78 -28.92 18.74
CA ASN A 24 -4.27 -30.02 19.58
C ASN A 24 -4.99 -29.53 20.84
N GLU A 25 -4.98 -28.23 21.13
CA GLU A 25 -5.56 -27.67 22.36
C GLU A 25 -7.09 -27.64 22.31
N VAL A 26 -7.66 -27.38 21.13
CA VAL A 26 -9.10 -27.14 20.98
C VAL A 26 -9.92 -28.42 20.85
N LYS A 27 -9.43 -29.44 20.13
CA LYS A 27 -10.18 -30.68 19.83
C LYS A 27 -9.40 -31.97 20.09
N GLY A 28 -8.32 -31.88 20.86
CA GLY A 28 -7.38 -32.99 21.04
C GLY A 28 -6.59 -33.28 19.77
N GLU A 29 -5.79 -34.35 19.85
CA GLU A 29 -4.74 -34.61 18.85
C GLU A 29 -5.27 -34.82 17.42
N GLY A 30 -4.78 -34.04 16.47
CA GLY A 30 -5.01 -34.23 15.03
C GLY A 30 -6.43 -33.88 14.54
N ASN A 31 -7.19 -33.11 15.32
CA ASN A 31 -8.60 -32.81 15.05
C ASN A 31 -8.90 -31.33 14.78
N SER A 32 -7.91 -30.45 14.90
CA SER A 32 -7.98 -29.05 14.49
C SER A 32 -6.74 -28.74 13.67
N ILE A 33 -6.93 -28.26 12.45
CA ILE A 33 -5.83 -27.88 11.56
C ILE A 33 -6.02 -26.42 11.17
N ASP A 34 -5.01 -25.60 11.40
CA ASP A 34 -5.03 -24.19 11.05
C ASP A 34 -4.63 -24.01 9.58
N TYR A 35 -5.58 -23.52 8.79
CA TYR A 35 -5.34 -23.16 7.39
C TYR A 35 -5.00 -21.68 7.21
N GLY A 36 -5.09 -20.86 8.27
CA GLY A 36 -4.82 -19.42 8.27
C GLY A 36 -6.09 -18.63 8.54
N MET A 37 -7.04 -18.65 7.59
CA MET A 37 -8.30 -17.90 7.72
C MET A 37 -9.40 -18.67 8.45
N ARG A 38 -9.31 -20.00 8.44
CA ARG A 38 -10.31 -20.88 9.03
C ARG A 38 -9.66 -22.10 9.68
N MET A 39 -10.28 -22.56 10.76
CA MET A 39 -9.93 -23.84 11.40
C MET A 39 -10.64 -25.00 10.72
N TYR A 40 -9.88 -26.00 10.28
CA TYR A 40 -10.37 -27.19 9.60
C TYR A 40 -10.51 -28.36 10.57
N ASP A 41 -11.68 -29.02 10.55
CA ASP A 41 -11.90 -30.28 11.28
C ASP A 41 -11.85 -31.46 10.30
N PRO A 42 -10.72 -32.21 10.27
CA PRO A 42 -10.53 -33.32 9.34
C PRO A 42 -11.47 -34.50 9.59
N ARG A 43 -12.14 -34.58 10.75
CA ARG A 43 -13.07 -35.70 11.05
C ARG A 43 -14.38 -35.58 10.28
N VAL A 44 -14.81 -34.34 10.03
CA VAL A 44 -16.04 -34.03 9.29
C VAL A 44 -15.76 -33.42 7.91
N SER A 45 -14.48 -33.19 7.58
CA SER A 45 -14.04 -32.55 6.33
C SER A 45 -14.72 -31.20 6.09
N ARG A 46 -14.77 -30.36 7.12
CA ARG A 46 -15.39 -29.03 7.07
C ARG A 46 -14.62 -28.00 7.87
N PHE A 47 -14.70 -26.75 7.44
CA PHE A 47 -14.28 -25.61 8.27
C PHE A 47 -15.29 -25.31 9.36
N LEU A 48 -14.82 -24.72 10.46
CA LEU A 48 -15.65 -24.35 11.61
C LEU A 48 -16.40 -23.03 11.44
N SER A 49 -15.93 -22.17 10.55
CA SER A 49 -16.50 -20.86 10.24
C SER A 49 -16.99 -20.78 8.79
N ILE A 50 -17.90 -19.84 8.54
CA ILE A 50 -18.37 -19.47 7.20
C ILE A 50 -17.18 -18.92 6.41
N ASP A 51 -17.03 -19.37 5.16
CA ASP A 51 -16.09 -18.82 4.20
C ASP A 51 -16.32 -17.31 3.98
N PRO A 52 -15.33 -16.44 4.22
CA PRO A 52 -15.40 -15.03 3.83
C PRO A 52 -15.71 -14.83 2.33
N LEU A 53 -15.28 -15.79 1.49
CA LEU A 53 -15.52 -15.82 0.05
C LEU A 53 -16.77 -16.62 -0.34
N ALA A 54 -17.65 -16.97 0.61
CA ALA A 54 -18.86 -17.74 0.30
C ALA A 54 -19.72 -17.12 -0.82
N LYS A 55 -19.72 -15.78 -0.93
CA LYS A 55 -20.44 -15.05 -1.97
C LYS A 55 -19.86 -15.24 -3.38
N THR A 56 -18.56 -15.46 -3.51
CA THR A 56 -17.91 -15.68 -4.81
C THR A 56 -18.00 -17.13 -5.27
N PHE A 57 -18.31 -18.06 -4.35
CA PHE A 57 -18.52 -19.48 -4.63
C PHE A 57 -19.94 -19.96 -4.24
N PRO A 58 -21.01 -19.39 -4.83
CA PRO A 58 -22.38 -19.70 -4.43
C PRO A 58 -22.80 -21.16 -4.67
N TRP A 59 -22.06 -21.90 -5.52
CA TRP A 59 -22.28 -23.31 -5.78
C TRP A 59 -21.65 -24.26 -4.75
N TYR A 60 -20.86 -23.73 -3.80
CA TYR A 60 -20.32 -24.51 -2.69
C TYR A 60 -21.00 -24.14 -1.38
N THR A 61 -21.00 -25.09 -0.43
CA THR A 61 -21.37 -24.78 0.94
C THR A 61 -20.30 -23.88 1.58
N PRO A 62 -20.66 -22.89 2.42
CA PRO A 62 -19.69 -22.01 3.09
C PRO A 62 -18.71 -22.73 4.03
N TYR A 63 -18.89 -24.04 4.25
CA TYR A 63 -18.06 -24.89 5.10
C TYR A 63 -17.27 -25.95 4.33
N GLN A 64 -17.26 -25.87 3.00
CA GLN A 64 -16.61 -26.81 2.09
C GLN A 64 -15.10 -26.89 2.34
N TYR A 65 -14.49 -28.03 2.00
CA TYR A 65 -13.03 -28.14 1.94
C TYR A 65 -12.57 -28.48 0.52
N ALA A 66 -11.61 -27.70 0.00
CA ALA A 66 -10.98 -27.92 -1.32
C ALA A 66 -11.97 -28.18 -2.47
N GLY A 67 -13.08 -27.43 -2.50
CA GLY A 67 -14.20 -27.53 -3.43
C GLY A 67 -14.83 -28.92 -3.51
N ASN A 68 -14.84 -29.64 -2.39
CA ASN A 68 -15.24 -31.05 -2.30
C ASN A 68 -14.43 -32.00 -3.21
N LYS A 69 -13.20 -31.61 -3.56
CA LYS A 69 -12.27 -32.40 -4.37
C LYS A 69 -10.96 -32.70 -3.61
N PRO A 70 -11.00 -33.27 -2.38
CA PRO A 70 -9.82 -33.42 -1.51
C PRO A 70 -8.73 -34.35 -2.05
N ILE A 71 -9.00 -35.11 -3.12
CA ILE A 71 -8.01 -35.94 -3.81
C ILE A 71 -7.24 -35.12 -4.85
N PHE A 72 -7.90 -34.15 -5.48
CA PHE A 72 -7.34 -33.39 -6.60
C PHE A 72 -6.84 -32.00 -6.19
N ALA A 73 -7.48 -31.39 -5.20
CA ALA A 73 -7.21 -30.03 -4.76
C ALA A 73 -6.93 -29.99 -3.26
N ILE A 74 -6.23 -28.93 -2.86
CA ILE A 74 -6.08 -28.55 -1.46
C ILE A 74 -6.59 -27.13 -1.26
N ASP A 75 -7.06 -26.84 -0.06
CA ASP A 75 -7.44 -25.49 0.33
C ASP A 75 -6.19 -24.69 0.70
N LEU A 76 -5.97 -23.53 0.07
CA LEU A 76 -4.68 -22.87 0.16
C LEU A 76 -4.44 -22.21 1.53
N ASP A 77 -5.37 -21.37 1.95
CA ASP A 77 -5.33 -20.55 3.17
C ASP A 77 -6.66 -20.61 3.95
N GLY A 78 -7.54 -21.53 3.55
CA GLY A 78 -8.90 -21.59 4.03
C GLY A 78 -9.82 -20.67 3.24
N LEU A 79 -9.61 -20.37 1.96
CA LEU A 79 -10.51 -19.54 1.14
C LEU A 79 -10.80 -20.11 -0.26
N GLU A 80 -9.82 -20.72 -0.94
CA GLU A 80 -10.03 -21.29 -2.28
C GLU A 80 -9.37 -22.65 -2.51
N GLU A 81 -9.92 -23.40 -3.48
CA GLU A 81 -9.34 -24.65 -3.96
C GLU A 81 -8.19 -24.40 -4.95
N VAL A 82 -7.08 -25.11 -4.76
CA VAL A 82 -5.93 -25.11 -5.67
C VAL A 82 -5.60 -26.54 -6.04
N SER A 83 -5.40 -26.82 -7.33
CA SER A 83 -5.03 -28.18 -7.76
C SER A 83 -3.71 -28.62 -7.12
N PHE A 84 -3.58 -29.92 -6.84
CA PHE A 84 -2.35 -30.48 -6.28
C PHE A 84 -1.13 -30.19 -7.16
N MET A 85 -1.30 -30.21 -8.49
CA MET A 85 -0.21 -29.93 -9.44
C MET A 85 0.20 -28.46 -9.40
N ASP A 86 -0.76 -27.53 -9.27
CA ASP A 86 -0.43 -26.11 -9.09
C ASP A 86 0.25 -25.87 -7.75
N ASN A 87 -0.21 -26.53 -6.69
CA ASN A 87 0.46 -26.45 -5.39
C ASN A 87 1.88 -27.01 -5.43
N LEU A 88 2.07 -28.17 -6.05
CA LEU A 88 3.37 -28.80 -6.20
C LEU A 88 4.33 -27.91 -7.03
N ASN A 89 3.84 -27.34 -8.13
CA ASN A 89 4.61 -26.38 -8.92
C ASN A 89 4.99 -25.14 -8.09
N ARG A 90 4.09 -24.65 -7.22
CA ARG A 90 4.36 -23.54 -6.31
C ARG A 90 5.44 -23.87 -5.29
N VAL A 91 5.37 -25.04 -4.65
CA VAL A 91 6.36 -25.53 -3.67
C VAL A 91 7.72 -25.77 -4.34
N LEU A 92 7.75 -26.42 -5.50
CA LEU A 92 8.99 -26.72 -6.24
C LEU A 92 9.64 -25.46 -6.85
N SER A 93 8.86 -24.40 -7.10
CA SER A 93 9.38 -23.12 -7.60
C SER A 93 10.05 -22.24 -6.55
N GLY A 94 10.03 -22.63 -5.27
CA GLY A 94 10.65 -21.85 -4.18
C GLY A 94 10.01 -20.49 -3.91
N LYS A 95 8.80 -20.23 -4.43
CA LYS A 95 8.05 -19.00 -4.18
C LYS A 95 7.38 -19.08 -2.81
N PRO A 96 7.66 -18.17 -1.86
CA PRO A 96 7.00 -18.19 -0.55
C PRO A 96 5.48 -18.05 -0.72
N ASN A 97 4.73 -18.82 0.06
CA ASN A 97 3.27 -18.79 0.06
C ASN A 97 2.77 -17.39 0.45
N ILE A 98 2.10 -16.72 -0.48
CA ILE A 98 1.14 -15.67 -0.15
C ILE A 98 0.00 -16.38 0.59
N GLN A 99 -0.21 -16.07 1.87
CA GLN A 99 -1.21 -16.75 2.69
C GLN A 99 -2.55 -16.03 2.66
N LYS A 100 -2.63 -14.83 2.08
CA LYS A 100 -3.82 -14.00 2.01
C LYS A 100 -3.84 -13.25 0.69
N GLN A 101 -5.02 -13.02 0.12
CA GLN A 101 -5.16 -12.18 -1.08
C GLN A 101 -4.62 -10.76 -0.90
N SER A 102 -4.52 -10.30 0.35
CA SER A 102 -3.98 -9.00 0.74
C SER A 102 -2.45 -8.93 0.80
N GLU A 103 -1.77 -10.07 0.69
CA GLU A 103 -0.32 -10.21 0.80
C GLU A 103 0.35 -10.39 -0.56
N TRP A 104 1.64 -10.08 -0.64
CA TRP A 104 2.41 -10.19 -1.88
C TRP A 104 3.81 -10.75 -1.63
N MET A 105 4.42 -11.30 -2.67
CA MET A 105 5.84 -11.60 -2.66
C MET A 105 6.63 -10.30 -2.69
N VAL A 106 7.56 -10.13 -1.75
CA VAL A 106 8.46 -8.96 -1.69
C VAL A 106 9.22 -8.76 -3.02
N GLN A 107 9.54 -9.85 -3.74
CA GLN A 107 10.18 -9.75 -5.06
C GLN A 107 9.26 -9.14 -6.12
N ASP A 108 7.96 -9.43 -6.09
CA ASP A 108 7.02 -8.85 -7.04
C ASP A 108 6.84 -7.35 -6.80
N ARG A 109 6.76 -6.93 -5.53
CA ARG A 109 6.80 -5.51 -5.15
C ARG A 109 8.10 -4.81 -5.59
N ARG A 110 9.22 -5.52 -5.69
CA ARG A 110 10.52 -4.91 -6.03
C ARG A 110 10.82 -4.90 -7.53
N LYS A 111 10.31 -5.89 -8.28
CA LYS A 111 10.70 -6.12 -9.68
C LYS A 111 9.54 -6.18 -10.66
N ASN A 112 8.33 -6.48 -10.18
CA ASN A 112 7.16 -6.80 -11.02
C ASN A 112 5.94 -5.93 -10.63
N VAL A 113 6.17 -4.69 -10.18
CA VAL A 113 5.11 -3.75 -9.79
C VAL A 113 4.21 -3.40 -10.97
N HIS A 114 4.77 -3.39 -12.18
CA HIS A 114 4.06 -3.04 -13.41
C HIS A 114 3.49 -4.26 -14.17
N THR A 115 3.55 -5.47 -13.59
CA THR A 115 3.11 -6.70 -14.27
C THR A 115 1.69 -7.07 -13.82
N PRO A 116 0.68 -7.04 -14.72
CA PRO A 116 -0.74 -7.28 -14.40
C PRO A 116 -1.14 -8.66 -13.85
N GLU A 117 -0.24 -9.47 -13.31
CA GLU A 117 -0.54 -10.78 -12.73
C GLU A 117 0.39 -11.07 -11.54
N SER A 118 1.25 -10.12 -11.19
CA SER A 118 2.13 -10.26 -10.04
C SER A 118 1.32 -10.29 -8.76
N SER A 119 1.86 -10.95 -7.74
CA SER A 119 1.19 -10.98 -6.43
C SER A 119 0.98 -9.59 -5.82
N PHE A 120 1.91 -8.67 -6.09
CA PHE A 120 1.78 -7.28 -5.66
C PHE A 120 0.64 -6.55 -6.38
N TRP A 121 0.47 -6.78 -7.67
CA TRP A 121 -0.64 -6.21 -8.44
C TRP A 121 -1.99 -6.69 -7.89
N GLN A 122 -2.15 -8.01 -7.75
CA GLN A 122 -3.39 -8.62 -7.27
C GLN A 122 -3.73 -8.18 -5.84
N ALA A 123 -2.73 -8.18 -4.94
CA ALA A 123 -2.92 -7.71 -3.58
C ALA A 123 -3.26 -6.21 -3.52
N SER A 124 -2.68 -5.38 -4.38
CA SER A 124 -2.96 -3.94 -4.38
C SER A 124 -4.38 -3.63 -4.87
N ILE A 125 -4.91 -4.38 -5.83
CA ILE A 125 -6.34 -4.31 -6.19
C ILE A 125 -7.21 -4.72 -5.00
N TYR A 126 -6.96 -5.89 -4.41
CA TYR A 126 -7.74 -6.39 -3.27
C TYR A 126 -7.72 -5.38 -2.11
N ASN A 127 -6.55 -4.92 -1.72
CA ASN A 127 -6.37 -3.96 -0.62
C ASN A 127 -7.07 -2.64 -0.90
N THR A 128 -7.08 -2.16 -2.15
CA THR A 128 -7.85 -0.96 -2.52
C THR A 128 -9.35 -1.17 -2.30
N LEU A 129 -9.89 -2.30 -2.76
CA LEU A 129 -11.31 -2.61 -2.66
C LEU A 129 -11.77 -2.89 -1.21
N THR A 130 -10.87 -3.36 -0.35
CA THR A 130 -11.16 -3.68 1.06
C THR A 130 -10.67 -2.62 2.05
N ASN A 131 -10.20 -1.46 1.57
CA ASN A 131 -9.59 -0.40 2.40
C ASN A 131 -8.44 -0.92 3.30
N GLY A 132 -7.56 -1.72 2.73
CA GLY A 132 -6.40 -2.36 3.37
C GLY A 132 -5.17 -1.46 3.49
N SER A 133 -5.34 -0.14 3.59
CA SER A 133 -4.22 0.81 3.63
C SER A 133 -3.22 0.54 4.76
N ALA A 134 -3.71 0.06 5.92
CA ALA A 134 -2.90 -0.33 7.08
C ALA A 134 -1.98 -1.54 6.85
N LEU A 135 -2.11 -2.25 5.72
CA LEU A 135 -1.25 -3.38 5.37
C LEU A 135 0.12 -2.95 4.80
N TYR A 136 0.23 -1.69 4.36
CA TYR A 136 1.45 -1.11 3.80
C TYR A 136 2.24 -0.43 4.93
N LYS A 137 3.25 -1.15 5.44
CA LYS A 137 3.94 -0.84 6.69
C LYS A 137 4.98 0.23 6.57
N ASP A 138 5.69 0.26 5.44
CA ASP A 138 6.79 1.17 5.20
C ASP A 138 6.56 2.03 3.96
N ILE A 139 7.39 3.06 3.82
CA ILE A 139 7.33 3.96 2.67
C ILE A 139 7.59 3.27 1.34
N ALA A 140 8.41 2.22 1.29
CA ALA A 140 8.74 1.52 0.05
C ALA A 140 7.53 0.73 -0.47
N GLU A 141 6.72 0.19 0.43
CA GLU A 141 5.44 -0.44 0.10
C GLU A 141 4.43 0.56 -0.45
N ARG A 142 4.30 1.72 0.19
CA ARG A 142 3.40 2.79 -0.25
C ARG A 142 3.84 3.39 -1.59
N ASN A 143 5.14 3.56 -1.79
CA ASN A 143 5.70 3.99 -3.06
C ASN A 143 5.41 2.99 -4.19
N ALA A 144 5.63 1.70 -3.94
CA ALA A 144 5.30 0.65 -4.91
C ALA A 144 3.81 0.66 -5.25
N PHE A 145 2.93 0.97 -4.28
CA PHE A 145 1.50 1.13 -4.54
C PHE A 145 1.20 2.30 -5.48
N TYR A 146 1.89 3.44 -5.35
CA TYR A 146 1.73 4.56 -6.28
C TYR A 146 2.20 4.21 -7.70
N ALA A 147 3.33 3.52 -7.83
CA ALA A 147 3.81 3.00 -9.11
C ALA A 147 2.81 2.01 -9.77
N PHE A 148 2.26 1.09 -8.97
CA PHE A 148 1.19 0.20 -9.39
C PHE A 148 -0.06 0.97 -9.84
N SER A 149 -0.48 1.98 -9.05
CA SER A 149 -1.69 2.76 -9.30
C SER A 149 -1.59 3.51 -10.62
N GLN A 150 -0.45 4.17 -10.88
CA GLN A 150 -0.22 4.85 -12.16
C GLN A 150 -0.25 3.85 -13.32
N GLN A 151 0.41 2.71 -13.18
CA GLN A 151 0.41 1.70 -14.24
C GLN A 151 -0.98 1.12 -14.51
N TYR A 152 -1.79 0.94 -13.47
CA TYR A 152 -3.18 0.51 -13.61
C TYR A 152 -3.99 1.54 -14.40
N ILE A 153 -3.83 2.83 -14.09
CA ILE A 153 -4.52 3.92 -14.79
C ILE A 153 -4.12 3.94 -16.27
N ASP A 154 -2.82 3.85 -16.55
CA ASP A 154 -2.30 3.88 -17.93
C ASP A 154 -2.77 2.69 -18.78
N TRP A 155 -2.98 1.52 -18.16
CA TRP A 155 -3.42 0.30 -18.84
C TRP A 155 -4.95 0.18 -18.96
N SER A 156 -5.68 0.69 -17.97
CA SER A 156 -7.12 0.48 -17.84
C SER A 156 -7.92 1.30 -18.86
N THR A 157 -8.88 0.65 -19.52
CA THR A 157 -9.86 1.35 -20.37
C THR A 157 -11.04 1.90 -19.57
N VAL A 158 -11.08 1.66 -18.27
CA VAL A 158 -12.18 2.09 -17.37
C VAL A 158 -11.73 3.22 -16.47
N ALA A 159 -10.48 3.25 -16.02
CA ALA A 159 -10.02 4.22 -15.04
C ALA A 159 -10.13 5.67 -15.56
N THR A 160 -10.42 6.60 -14.66
CA THR A 160 -10.34 8.04 -14.98
C THR A 160 -8.89 8.40 -15.30
N GLU A 161 -8.65 9.11 -16.40
CA GLU A 161 -7.31 9.57 -16.78
C GLU A 161 -6.71 10.43 -15.65
N SER A 162 -5.48 10.11 -15.25
CA SER A 162 -4.75 10.82 -14.19
C SER A 162 -3.27 10.48 -14.27
N LYS A 163 -2.40 11.46 -13.99
CA LYS A 163 -0.95 11.27 -13.76
C LYS A 163 -0.53 11.55 -12.33
N TRP A 164 -1.51 11.77 -11.44
CA TRP A 164 -1.26 12.15 -10.05
C TRP A 164 -0.49 11.10 -9.27
N PHE A 165 -0.77 9.81 -9.48
CA PHE A 165 -0.02 8.73 -8.80
C PHE A 165 1.43 8.64 -9.27
N GLY A 166 1.72 8.94 -10.54
CA GLY A 166 3.10 9.03 -11.03
C GLY A 166 3.86 10.19 -10.39
N ALA A 167 3.22 11.35 -10.21
CA ALA A 167 3.83 12.46 -9.48
C ALA A 167 3.99 12.16 -7.98
N ALA A 168 3.00 11.53 -7.35
CA ALA A 168 3.08 11.07 -5.97
C ALA A 168 4.19 10.03 -5.80
N GLU A 169 4.36 9.11 -6.76
CA GLU A 169 5.46 8.17 -6.81
C GLU A 169 6.81 8.90 -6.83
N LEU A 170 7.02 9.89 -7.70
CA LEU A 170 8.29 10.65 -7.75
C LEU A 170 8.66 11.30 -6.40
N VAL A 171 7.67 11.88 -5.71
CA VAL A 171 7.86 12.51 -4.40
C VAL A 171 8.10 11.45 -3.31
N THR A 172 7.40 10.31 -3.39
CA THR A 172 7.45 9.26 -2.38
C THR A 172 8.68 8.36 -2.53
N ASN A 173 9.12 8.10 -3.76
CA ASN A 173 10.29 7.30 -4.13
C ASN A 173 11.57 7.92 -3.53
N TRP A 174 11.56 9.24 -3.36
CA TRP A 174 12.68 9.98 -2.84
C TRP A 174 12.46 10.62 -1.47
N ASN A 175 11.26 10.50 -0.87
CA ASN A 175 10.85 11.45 0.15
C ASN A 175 11.90 11.63 1.24
N ALA A 176 12.26 12.90 1.36
CA ALA A 176 12.70 13.60 2.52
C ALA A 176 11.69 13.50 3.71
N VAL A 177 11.08 12.31 3.89
CA VAL A 177 10.08 11.85 4.87
C VAL A 177 10.09 10.31 5.01
N GLY A 178 10.61 9.57 4.01
CA GLY A 178 10.68 8.11 3.96
C GLY A 178 11.99 7.50 4.46
N GLY A 179 13.04 8.31 4.62
CA GLY A 179 14.29 7.88 5.26
C GLY A 179 14.14 7.52 6.74
N ALA A 180 13.02 7.89 7.36
CA ALA A 180 12.63 7.53 8.73
C ALA A 180 12.47 6.01 8.92
N ASP A 181 12.16 5.25 7.86
CA ASP A 181 11.92 3.80 7.89
C ASP A 181 13.17 2.97 7.51
N LEU A 182 14.30 3.61 7.16
CA LEU A 182 15.54 2.88 6.87
C LEU A 182 16.30 2.57 8.18
N PRO A 183 16.78 1.32 8.39
CA PRO A 183 17.52 0.94 9.60
C PRO A 183 18.76 1.79 9.93
N ASP A 184 19.25 2.60 8.98
CA ASP A 184 20.52 3.36 9.07
C ASP A 184 20.39 4.86 8.69
N GLY A 185 19.24 5.51 8.91
CA GLY A 185 19.15 6.99 8.90
C GLY A 185 19.24 7.65 7.51
N GLY A 186 18.21 7.46 6.68
CA GLY A 186 18.17 7.98 5.31
C GLY A 186 18.07 9.51 5.18
N MET A 187 17.77 10.19 6.27
CA MET A 187 17.99 11.63 6.45
C MET A 187 18.61 11.85 7.81
N ALA A 188 19.52 12.81 7.90
CA ALA A 188 20.05 13.27 9.17
C ALA A 188 19.01 14.15 9.91
N THR A 189 17.80 13.61 10.11
CA THR A 189 16.67 14.25 10.79
C THR A 189 16.60 13.78 12.25
N SER A 190 16.01 14.60 13.12
CA SER A 190 15.76 14.19 14.51
C SER A 190 14.68 13.11 14.55
N SER A 191 14.68 12.25 15.58
CA SER A 191 13.66 11.21 15.75
C SER A 191 12.22 11.76 15.72
N ALA A 192 12.00 12.97 16.27
CA ALA A 192 10.70 13.63 16.24
C ALA A 192 10.28 14.09 14.84
N THR A 193 11.25 14.46 14.00
CA THR A 193 10.99 14.80 12.60
C THR A 193 10.63 13.52 11.85
N ASP A 194 11.38 12.44 12.06
CA ASP A 194 11.11 11.14 11.44
C ASP A 194 9.72 10.58 11.81
N ASP A 195 9.31 10.72 13.07
CA ASP A 195 7.98 10.29 13.54
C ASP A 195 6.84 11.11 12.90
N PHE A 196 7.00 12.44 12.84
CA PHE A 196 6.07 13.34 12.15
C PHE A 196 5.94 12.96 10.66
N LEU A 197 7.05 12.66 10.03
CA LEU A 197 7.12 12.33 8.62
C LEU A 197 6.51 10.95 8.32
N ARG A 198 6.83 9.93 9.13
CA ARG A 198 6.24 8.59 9.03
C ARG A 198 4.73 8.63 9.24
N GLY A 199 4.26 9.33 10.27
CA GLY A 199 2.84 9.47 10.57
C GLY A 199 2.07 10.23 9.48
N GLY A 200 2.68 11.26 8.88
CA GLY A 200 2.10 12.00 7.77
C GLY A 200 1.89 11.13 6.54
N ASN A 201 2.91 10.34 6.17
CA ASN A 201 2.80 9.39 5.06
C ASN A 201 1.71 8.34 5.30
N GLU A 202 1.62 7.78 6.51
CA GLU A 202 0.60 6.79 6.86
C GLU A 202 -0.81 7.39 6.79
N PHE A 203 -0.99 8.59 7.35
CA PHE A 203 -2.24 9.33 7.32
C PHE A 203 -2.71 9.57 5.87
N LEU A 204 -1.84 10.11 5.02
CA LEU A 204 -2.17 10.41 3.62
C LEU A 204 -2.44 9.15 2.81
N PHE A 205 -1.72 8.06 3.06
CA PHE A 205 -1.84 6.84 2.26
C PHE A 205 -3.25 6.27 2.22
N SER A 206 -3.98 6.31 3.35
CA SER A 206 -5.38 5.88 3.40
C SER A 206 -6.27 6.69 2.45
N HIS A 207 -6.13 8.01 2.44
CA HIS A 207 -6.86 8.90 1.56
C HIS A 207 -6.48 8.72 0.08
N ASN A 208 -5.20 8.47 -0.18
CA ASN A 208 -4.66 8.26 -1.51
C ASN A 208 -5.18 6.93 -2.09
N MET A 209 -5.25 5.86 -1.28
CA MET A 209 -5.88 4.59 -1.67
C MET A 209 -7.38 4.75 -1.94
N ASP A 210 -8.10 5.52 -1.12
CA ASP A 210 -9.51 5.80 -1.36
C ASP A 210 -9.74 6.61 -2.66
N ASN A 211 -8.81 7.51 -3.01
CA ASN A 211 -8.86 8.23 -4.28
C ASN A 211 -8.57 7.29 -5.45
N PHE A 212 -7.60 6.39 -5.31
CA PHE A 212 -7.33 5.35 -6.30
C PHE A 212 -8.58 4.50 -6.55
N ASN A 213 -9.29 4.08 -5.49
CA ASN A 213 -10.54 3.32 -5.61
C ASN A 213 -11.59 4.03 -6.47
N GLY A 214 -11.75 5.35 -6.30
CA GLY A 214 -12.64 6.16 -7.13
C GLY A 214 -12.15 6.28 -8.57
N ILE A 215 -10.85 6.43 -8.79
CA ILE A 215 -10.25 6.53 -10.14
C ILE A 215 -10.36 5.21 -10.89
N MET A 216 -9.99 4.08 -10.26
CA MET A 216 -9.97 2.75 -10.88
C MET A 216 -11.36 2.29 -11.33
N SER A 217 -12.42 2.83 -10.72
CA SER A 217 -13.82 2.51 -11.00
C SER A 217 -14.56 3.62 -11.76
N ASN A 218 -13.88 4.70 -12.13
CA ASN A 218 -14.45 5.90 -12.76
C ASN A 218 -15.65 6.48 -11.98
N SER A 219 -15.56 6.48 -10.66
CA SER A 219 -16.63 6.91 -9.76
C SER A 219 -16.16 7.96 -8.75
N LEU A 220 -15.02 8.61 -8.99
CA LEU A 220 -14.51 9.64 -8.09
C LEU A 220 -15.42 10.88 -8.14
N SER A 221 -16.07 11.17 -7.02
CA SER A 221 -17.05 12.28 -6.92
C SER A 221 -16.97 13.05 -5.60
N LYS A 222 -15.85 12.94 -4.89
CA LYS A 222 -15.66 13.59 -3.58
C LYS A 222 -15.67 15.12 -3.75
N THR A 223 -16.18 15.82 -2.75
CA THR A 223 -16.08 17.28 -2.64
C THR A 223 -15.39 17.62 -1.33
N PHE A 224 -14.49 18.59 -1.35
CA PHE A 224 -13.76 19.03 -0.16
C PHE A 224 -13.65 20.55 -0.13
N THR A 225 -13.32 21.09 1.03
CA THR A 225 -12.96 22.50 1.22
C THR A 225 -11.47 22.57 1.44
N ASP A 226 -10.78 23.35 0.63
CA ASP A 226 -9.33 23.49 0.68
C ASP A 226 -8.87 24.36 1.86
N ALA A 227 -7.56 24.46 2.07
CA ALA A 227 -7.02 25.26 3.18
C ALA A 227 -7.30 26.77 3.06
N ASN A 228 -7.68 27.26 1.88
CA ASN A 228 -8.07 28.65 1.64
C ASN A 228 -9.59 28.88 1.77
N GLY A 229 -10.38 27.82 2.01
CA GLY A 229 -11.84 27.88 2.14
C GLY A 229 -12.60 27.70 0.83
N GLU A 230 -11.93 27.33 -0.27
CA GLU A 230 -12.56 27.08 -1.56
C GLU A 230 -13.17 25.68 -1.60
N SER A 231 -14.40 25.55 -2.11
CA SER A 231 -15.05 24.24 -2.29
C SER A 231 -14.73 23.67 -3.66
N ILE A 232 -14.10 22.50 -3.69
CA ILE A 232 -13.65 21.82 -4.90
C ILE A 232 -14.35 20.47 -5.01
N SER A 233 -14.93 20.18 -6.18
CA SER A 233 -15.53 18.89 -6.50
C SER A 233 -14.63 18.12 -7.47
N LEU A 234 -14.38 16.85 -7.17
CA LEU A 234 -13.66 15.93 -8.05
C LEU A 234 -14.59 15.27 -9.10
N ALA A 235 -15.91 15.49 -8.98
CA ALA A 235 -16.89 14.84 -9.84
C ALA A 235 -16.72 15.26 -11.30
N GLY A 236 -16.51 14.28 -12.17
CA GLY A 236 -16.39 14.49 -13.62
C GLY A 236 -15.06 15.11 -14.09
N LEU A 237 -14.12 15.39 -13.18
CA LEU A 237 -12.78 15.82 -13.56
C LEU A 237 -11.98 14.64 -14.15
N SER A 238 -11.09 14.93 -15.08
CA SER A 238 -10.14 13.96 -15.64
C SER A 238 -8.85 14.64 -16.08
N GLY A 239 -7.81 13.84 -16.31
CA GLY A 239 -6.51 14.30 -16.74
C GLY A 239 -5.93 15.36 -15.79
N LYS A 240 -5.35 16.39 -16.39
CA LYS A 240 -4.60 17.42 -15.65
C LYS A 240 -5.46 18.22 -14.66
N GLU A 241 -6.74 18.44 -14.98
CA GLU A 241 -7.67 19.16 -14.09
C GLU A 241 -7.96 18.34 -12.83
N LEU A 242 -8.17 17.03 -12.98
CA LEU A 242 -8.30 16.11 -11.86
C LEU A 242 -7.03 16.07 -11.02
N ASP A 243 -5.87 15.97 -11.67
CA ASP A 243 -4.59 15.88 -10.99
C ASP A 243 -4.28 17.12 -10.13
N TYR A 244 -4.59 18.31 -10.63
CA TYR A 244 -4.48 19.54 -9.84
C TYR A 244 -5.42 19.57 -8.64
N ALA A 245 -6.65 19.12 -8.82
CA ALA A 245 -7.62 19.03 -7.72
C ALA A 245 -7.21 17.98 -6.67
N LEU A 246 -6.60 16.87 -7.09
CA LEU A 246 -6.03 15.86 -6.19
C LEU A 246 -4.81 16.38 -5.43
N VAL A 247 -3.95 17.20 -6.05
CA VAL A 247 -2.87 17.91 -5.34
C VAL A 247 -3.46 18.80 -4.25
N GLN A 248 -4.47 19.62 -4.56
CA GLN A 248 -5.11 20.49 -3.56
C GLN A 248 -5.76 19.67 -2.43
N PHE A 249 -6.41 18.55 -2.77
CA PHE A 249 -6.96 17.62 -1.79
C PHE A 249 -5.87 17.08 -0.85
N GLU A 250 -4.78 16.54 -1.40
CA GLU A 250 -3.69 15.98 -0.61
C GLU A 250 -3.05 17.05 0.29
N GLN A 251 -2.79 18.25 -0.24
CA GLN A 251 -2.16 19.32 0.52
C GLN A 251 -3.08 19.91 1.59
N THR A 252 -4.40 19.81 1.40
CA THR A 252 -5.39 20.08 2.45
C THR A 252 -5.30 19.02 3.55
N LYS A 253 -5.15 17.74 3.19
CA LYS A 253 -4.93 16.66 4.16
C LYS A 253 -3.61 16.78 4.90
N VAL A 254 -2.54 17.25 4.25
CA VAL A 254 -1.29 17.62 4.94
C VAL A 254 -1.56 18.71 5.98
N GLN A 255 -2.39 19.71 5.65
CA GLN A 255 -2.74 20.77 6.59
C GLN A 255 -3.53 20.26 7.80
N ASP A 256 -4.48 19.34 7.57
CA ASP A 256 -5.22 18.65 8.63
C ASP A 256 -4.28 17.83 9.52
N TYR A 257 -3.34 17.11 8.90
CA TYR A 257 -2.33 16.30 9.60
C TYR A 257 -1.46 17.17 10.51
N ILE A 258 -0.86 18.24 9.98
CA ILE A 258 -0.03 19.17 10.76
C ILE A 258 -0.77 19.65 12.01
N LYS A 259 -2.02 20.12 11.84
CA LYS A 259 -2.85 20.59 12.95
C LYS A 259 -3.11 19.47 13.97
N SER A 260 -3.51 18.29 13.51
CA SER A 260 -3.80 17.15 14.39
C SER A 260 -2.56 16.66 15.13
N TYR A 261 -1.40 16.66 14.49
CA TYR A 261 -0.14 16.25 15.09
C TYR A 261 0.27 17.20 16.21
N SER A 262 0.16 18.51 16.00
CA SER A 262 0.45 19.51 17.04
C SER A 262 -0.49 19.38 18.25
N ILE A 263 -1.76 19.06 18.02
CA ILE A 263 -2.75 18.84 19.10
C ILE A 263 -2.42 17.57 19.88
N ASN A 264 -2.08 16.48 19.19
CA ASN A 264 -1.81 15.18 19.80
C ASN A 264 -0.43 15.10 20.47
N ASN A 265 0.50 15.98 20.08
CA ASN A 265 1.86 16.06 20.61
C ASN A 265 2.15 17.48 21.14
N PRO A 266 1.53 17.90 22.26
CA PRO A 266 1.65 19.28 22.76
C PRO A 266 3.08 19.66 23.20
N ASN A 267 3.96 18.67 23.39
CA ASN A 267 5.36 18.88 23.74
C ASN A 267 6.30 18.81 22.52
N ALA A 268 5.78 18.55 21.31
CA ALA A 268 6.60 18.53 20.10
C ALA A 268 6.96 19.96 19.69
N ASP A 269 8.26 20.18 19.43
CA ASP A 269 8.75 21.44 18.85
C ASP A 269 8.44 21.45 17.35
N MET A 270 7.23 21.92 17.02
CA MET A 270 6.76 21.98 15.64
C MET A 270 7.59 22.93 14.77
N GLU A 271 8.15 23.99 15.35
CA GLU A 271 9.01 24.92 14.62
C GLU A 271 10.31 24.24 14.21
N ALA A 272 10.95 23.50 15.13
CA ALA A 272 12.14 22.71 14.83
C ALA A 272 11.84 21.59 13.82
N ILE A 273 10.72 20.87 13.97
CA ILE A 273 10.31 19.82 13.01
C ILE A 273 10.16 20.40 11.61
N ILE A 274 9.39 21.48 11.46
CA ILE A 274 9.16 22.12 10.15
C ILE A 274 10.47 22.70 9.58
N THR A 275 11.33 23.26 10.43
CA THR A 275 12.66 23.73 10.02
C THR A 275 13.50 22.58 9.46
N ASN A 276 13.56 21.44 10.15
CA ASN A 276 14.29 20.25 9.67
C ASN A 276 13.72 19.71 8.35
N VAL A 277 12.39 19.75 8.20
CA VAL A 277 11.73 19.40 6.93
C VAL A 277 12.17 20.34 5.82
N ASN A 278 12.05 21.65 6.03
CA ASN A 278 12.46 22.67 5.06
C ASN A 278 13.95 22.58 4.70
N GLU A 279 14.82 22.33 5.67
CA GLU A 279 16.25 22.13 5.43
C GLU A 279 16.53 20.89 4.60
N SER A 280 15.76 19.81 4.83
CA SER A 280 15.80 18.62 4.00
C SER A 280 15.44 18.98 2.56
N PHE A 281 14.33 19.72 2.34
CA PHE A 281 13.91 20.23 1.03
C PHE A 281 14.86 21.25 0.38
N GLY A 282 15.68 21.96 1.18
CA GLY A 282 16.63 22.95 0.72
C GLY A 282 18.01 22.36 0.38
N LYS A 283 18.81 22.07 1.40
CA LYS A 283 20.23 21.75 1.24
C LYS A 283 20.49 20.33 0.73
N SER A 284 19.66 19.36 1.09
CA SER A 284 19.84 17.95 0.73
C SER A 284 19.21 17.61 -0.62
N ILE A 285 18.06 18.21 -0.94
CA ILE A 285 17.27 17.90 -2.14
C ILE A 285 17.98 18.32 -3.45
N ILE A 286 18.52 19.53 -3.52
CA ILE A 286 19.13 20.04 -4.77
C ILE A 286 20.58 19.58 -4.95
N SER A 287 21.33 19.41 -3.84
CA SER A 287 22.74 19.02 -3.90
C SER A 287 22.97 17.50 -3.99
N SER A 288 21.96 16.68 -3.65
CA SER A 288 22.08 15.22 -3.72
C SER A 288 22.09 14.74 -5.17
N ILE A 289 23.14 14.06 -5.59
CA ILE A 289 23.25 13.41 -6.91
C ILE A 289 22.14 12.37 -7.18
N PHE A 290 21.32 12.03 -6.19
CA PHE A 290 20.29 10.99 -6.25
C PHE A 290 18.84 11.48 -6.35
N ALA A 291 18.56 12.79 -6.31
CA ALA A 291 17.18 13.25 -6.49
C ALA A 291 16.69 13.04 -7.93
N PRO A 292 15.39 12.71 -8.15
CA PRO A 292 14.80 12.64 -9.49
C PRO A 292 15.04 13.94 -10.25
N ALA A 293 15.43 13.83 -11.51
CA ALA A 293 15.79 14.98 -12.33
C ALA A 293 14.61 15.96 -12.46
N GLU A 294 13.40 15.44 -12.60
CA GLU A 294 12.15 16.19 -12.70
C GLU A 294 11.89 17.05 -11.46
N LEU A 295 12.12 16.49 -10.27
CA LEU A 295 11.94 17.21 -9.01
C LEU A 295 13.01 18.29 -8.82
N LYS A 296 14.27 18.02 -9.17
CA LYS A 296 15.32 19.06 -9.17
C LYS A 296 14.97 20.21 -10.11
N LEU A 297 14.51 19.88 -11.33
CA LEU A 297 14.10 20.87 -12.31
C LEU A 297 12.96 21.73 -11.78
N VAL A 298 11.90 21.11 -11.25
CA VAL A 298 10.76 21.84 -10.68
C VAL A 298 11.18 22.78 -9.55
N ILE A 299 12.01 22.32 -8.62
CA ILE A 299 12.48 23.16 -7.50
C ILE A 299 13.38 24.30 -8.02
N ASN A 300 14.31 24.02 -8.93
CA ASN A 300 15.20 25.03 -9.50
C ASN A 300 14.43 26.09 -10.29
N GLU A 301 13.44 25.69 -11.09
CA GLU A 301 12.68 26.60 -11.94
C GLU A 301 11.64 27.43 -11.16
N ASN A 302 11.10 26.91 -10.05
CA ASN A 302 9.91 27.49 -9.41
C ASN A 302 10.12 27.96 -7.98
N PHE A 303 11.20 27.51 -7.32
CA PHE A 303 11.47 27.75 -5.91
C PHE A 303 12.91 28.18 -5.63
N THR A 304 13.67 28.59 -6.64
CA THR A 304 15.04 29.10 -6.45
C THR A 304 15.10 30.55 -6.90
N ASP A 305 15.66 31.41 -6.06
CA ASP A 305 15.83 32.83 -6.36
C ASP A 305 17.04 33.08 -7.28
N LYS A 306 17.22 34.34 -7.66
CA LYS A 306 18.33 34.78 -8.53
C LYS A 306 19.73 34.56 -7.94
N ASN A 307 19.83 34.34 -6.62
CA ASN A 307 21.08 34.09 -5.91
C ASN A 307 21.34 32.58 -5.72
N GLY A 308 20.41 31.71 -6.15
CA GLY A 308 20.50 30.27 -5.95
C GLY A 308 19.92 29.79 -4.62
N GLU A 309 19.22 30.65 -3.87
CA GLU A 309 18.59 30.27 -2.59
C GLU A 309 17.19 29.71 -2.82
N ILE A 310 16.89 28.61 -2.12
CA ILE A 310 15.61 27.91 -2.22
C ILE A 310 14.60 28.57 -1.30
N ASN A 311 13.45 28.95 -1.82
CA ASN A 311 12.39 29.67 -1.12
C ASN A 311 11.13 28.84 -0.85
N PHE A 312 11.18 27.52 -1.08
CA PHE A 312 10.11 26.60 -0.73
C PHE A 312 9.95 26.50 0.80
N ASP A 313 8.70 26.62 1.28
CA ASP A 313 8.36 26.46 2.68
C ASP A 313 7.22 25.44 2.85
N PHE A 314 7.56 24.28 3.42
CA PHE A 314 6.65 23.19 3.71
C PHE A 314 5.51 23.60 4.64
N SER A 315 5.67 24.63 5.48
CA SER A 315 4.58 25.12 6.32
C SER A 315 3.45 25.78 5.50
N LYS A 316 3.77 26.32 4.32
CA LYS A 316 2.84 27.06 3.48
C LYS A 316 2.09 26.12 2.54
N TYR A 317 0.76 26.09 2.71
CA TYR A 317 -0.14 25.35 1.83
C TYR A 317 0.09 25.65 0.33
N ASN A 318 0.17 26.93 -0.04
CA ASN A 318 0.32 27.34 -1.43
C ASN A 318 1.67 26.90 -2.05
N ASP A 319 2.74 26.83 -1.27
CA ASP A 319 4.04 26.35 -1.75
C ASP A 319 3.97 24.86 -2.06
N ARG A 320 3.37 24.06 -1.17
CA ARG A 320 3.17 22.61 -1.41
C ARG A 320 2.25 22.35 -2.60
N VAL A 321 1.15 23.10 -2.74
CA VAL A 321 0.25 22.99 -3.90
C VAL A 321 0.97 23.33 -5.19
N LYS A 322 1.72 24.44 -5.22
CA LYS A 322 2.50 24.84 -6.40
C LYS A 322 3.53 23.77 -6.78
N LEU A 323 4.23 23.18 -5.81
CA LEU A 323 5.19 22.11 -6.04
C LEU A 323 4.50 20.90 -6.70
N GLY A 324 3.40 20.43 -6.11
CA GLY A 324 2.63 19.30 -6.66
C GLY A 324 2.12 19.58 -8.08
N GLN A 325 1.53 20.76 -8.33
CA GLN A 325 1.05 21.14 -9.66
C GLN A 325 2.16 21.23 -10.71
N LYS A 326 3.36 21.69 -10.32
CA LYS A 326 4.52 21.74 -11.23
C LYS A 326 5.10 20.36 -11.52
N LEU A 327 5.03 19.43 -10.59
CA LEU A 327 5.35 18.02 -10.86
C LEU A 327 4.32 17.38 -11.80
N ILE A 328 3.04 17.70 -11.64
CA ILE A 328 2.00 17.32 -12.62
C ILE A 328 2.34 17.91 -13.99
N ASP A 329 2.72 19.19 -14.10
CA ASP A 329 3.14 19.79 -15.37
C ASP A 329 4.21 18.94 -16.06
N LYS A 330 5.26 18.55 -15.33
CA LYS A 330 6.32 17.67 -15.83
C LYS A 330 5.82 16.30 -16.24
N ALA A 331 4.88 15.70 -15.52
CA ALA A 331 4.33 14.40 -15.88
C ALA A 331 3.56 14.43 -17.23
N TYR A 332 3.03 15.57 -17.63
CA TYR A 332 2.35 15.77 -18.93
C TYR A 332 3.28 16.26 -20.05
N GLU A 333 4.54 16.61 -19.76
CA GLU A 333 5.50 16.94 -20.80
C GLU A 333 5.81 15.70 -21.65
N PRO A 334 6.00 15.85 -22.98
CA PRO A 334 6.48 14.76 -23.82
C PRO A 334 7.85 14.28 -23.33
N LYS A 335 8.04 12.96 -23.20
CA LYS A 335 9.37 12.40 -22.94
C LYS A 335 10.17 12.49 -24.25
N GLU A 336 11.27 13.25 -24.23
CA GLU A 336 12.20 13.40 -25.37
C GLU A 336 12.93 12.10 -25.73
#